data_AF-A0A0F8ZSZ3-F1
#
_entry.id   AF-A0A0F8ZSZ3-F1
#
_cell.length_a   1.000
_cell.length_b   1.000
_cell.length_c   1.000
_cell.angle_alpha   90.00
_cell.angle_beta   90.00
_cell.angle_gamma   90.00
#
_symmetry.space_group_name_H-M   'P 1'
#
loop_
_entity.id
_entity.type
_entity.pdbx_description
1 polymer ?
#
loop_
_entity_poly.entity_id
_entity_poly.type
_entity_poly.pdbx_seq_one_letter_code
_entity_poly.pdbx_strand_id
1 'polypeptide(L)'
;MRYLVKARMDVEAANALARAGKLGSTIQSILEDLKPEAAYFVADEGQRTAILVINMEDTSQIPAIAEPWFLAFNADIEATPAMVAEDLEKAGPLVWVGTLINPVVKLTDRGIEVASQLRAHKANGGQFAEFIPVGGAG
;
A
#
# COMPACT_ATOMS: atom_id res chain seq x y z
N MET A 1 -5.45 11.28 -7.27
CA MET A 1 -5.56 11.09 -5.81
C MET A 1 -4.18 10.69 -5.30
N ARG A 2 -3.70 11.30 -4.21
CA ARG A 2 -2.39 10.94 -3.66
C ARG A 2 -2.50 9.73 -2.77
N TYR A 3 -1.52 8.85 -2.90
CA TYR A 3 -1.36 7.70 -2.05
C TYR A 3 0.06 7.66 -1.51
N LEU A 4 0.15 7.36 -0.22
CA LEU A 4 1.37 6.97 0.43
C LEU A 4 1.48 5.45 0.30
N VAL A 5 2.44 5.00 -0.49
CA VAL A 5 2.74 3.59 -0.70
C VAL A 5 3.99 3.25 0.08
N LYS A 6 3.87 2.31 1.00
CA LYS A 6 4.96 1.78 1.81
C LYS A 6 5.30 0.40 1.31
N ALA A 7 6.49 0.24 0.75
CA ALA A 7 7.02 -1.03 0.26
C ALA A 7 8.11 -1.52 1.22
N ARG A 8 7.77 -2.45 2.11
CA ARG A 8 8.74 -3.08 3.02
C ARG A 8 9.36 -4.28 2.32
N MET A 9 10.65 -4.20 2.03
CA MET A 9 11.38 -5.24 1.33
C MET A 9 11.74 -6.38 2.29
N ASP A 10 11.56 -7.62 1.86
CA ASP A 10 12.04 -8.77 2.62
C ASP A 10 13.56 -8.68 2.82
N VAL A 11 14.01 -9.02 4.02
CA VAL A 11 15.41 -8.83 4.43
C VAL A 11 16.33 -9.76 3.65
N GLU A 12 15.93 -11.01 3.43
CA GLU A 12 16.75 -11.99 2.71
C GLU A 12 16.84 -11.64 1.22
N ALA A 13 15.70 -11.33 0.60
CA ALA A 13 15.65 -10.93 -0.81
C ALA A 13 16.48 -9.66 -1.07
N ALA A 14 16.30 -8.62 -0.25
CA ALA A 14 17.07 -7.38 -0.36
C ALA A 14 18.58 -7.61 -0.12
N ASN A 15 18.95 -8.46 0.85
CA ASN A 15 20.35 -8.78 1.10
C ASN A 15 20.99 -9.59 -0.04
N ALA A 16 20.26 -10.51 -0.68
CA ALA A 16 20.74 -11.25 -1.83
C ALA A 16 21.07 -10.31 -3.00
N LEU A 17 20.16 -9.37 -3.30
CA LEU A 17 20.39 -8.34 -4.33
C LEU A 17 21.50 -7.36 -3.96
N ALA A 18 21.66 -7.04 -2.66
CA ALA A 18 22.75 -6.21 -2.17
C ALA A 18 24.10 -6.88 -2.40
N ARG A 19 24.23 -8.18 -2.06
CA ARG A 19 25.46 -8.96 -2.30
C ARG A 19 25.76 -9.12 -3.79
N ALA A 20 24.73 -9.20 -4.62
CA ALA A 20 24.87 -9.24 -6.07
C ALA A 20 25.19 -7.86 -6.70
N GLY A 21 25.23 -6.78 -5.91
CA GLY A 21 25.46 -5.41 -6.40
C GLY A 21 24.33 -4.83 -7.24
N LYS A 22 23.15 -5.47 -7.24
CA LYS A 22 21.99 -5.10 -8.10
C LYS A 22 20.90 -4.33 -7.37
N LEU A 23 20.96 -4.26 -6.02
CA LEU A 23 19.93 -3.61 -5.20
C LEU A 23 19.61 -2.19 -5.67
N GLY A 24 20.64 -1.35 -5.83
CA GLY A 24 20.46 0.05 -6.25
C GLY A 24 19.86 0.18 -7.65
N SER A 25 20.39 -0.57 -8.62
CA SER A 25 19.86 -0.56 -10.00
C SER A 25 18.41 -1.04 -10.08
N THR A 26 18.04 -2.06 -9.30
CA THR A 26 16.67 -2.57 -9.28
C THR A 26 15.70 -1.54 -8.69
N ILE A 27 16.06 -0.90 -7.58
CA ILE A 27 15.23 0.18 -7.00
C ILE A 27 15.11 1.33 -8.01
N GLN A 28 16.21 1.71 -8.66
CA GLN A 28 16.20 2.80 -9.64
C GLN A 28 15.27 2.49 -10.81
N SER A 29 15.33 1.28 -11.40
CA SER A 29 14.42 0.89 -12.48
C SER A 29 12.95 0.98 -12.06
N ILE A 30 12.63 0.52 -10.85
CA ILE A 30 11.26 0.61 -10.31
C ILE A 30 10.83 2.08 -10.16
N LEU A 31 11.70 2.97 -9.67
CA LEU A 31 11.38 4.39 -9.54
C LEU A 31 11.21 5.08 -10.90
N GLU A 32 11.99 4.69 -11.92
CA GLU A 32 11.90 5.23 -13.28
C GLU A 32 10.57 4.85 -13.96
N ASP A 33 10.06 3.64 -13.68
CA ASP A 33 8.77 3.17 -14.18
C ASP A 33 7.60 3.83 -13.44
N LEU A 34 7.66 3.88 -12.10
CA LEU A 34 6.56 4.37 -11.27
C LEU A 34 6.46 5.89 -11.20
N LYS A 35 7.57 6.60 -11.38
CA LYS A 35 7.67 8.08 -11.32
C LYS A 35 6.93 8.68 -10.13
N PRO A 36 7.28 8.29 -8.88
CA PRO A 36 6.63 8.86 -7.70
C PRO A 36 6.92 10.36 -7.59
N GLU A 37 5.97 11.11 -7.01
CA GLU A 37 6.12 12.53 -6.68
C GLU A 37 7.25 12.73 -5.66
N ALA A 38 7.38 11.80 -4.72
CA ALA A 38 8.50 11.73 -3.79
C ALA A 38 8.81 10.28 -3.41
N ALA A 39 10.08 9.97 -3.19
CA ALA A 39 10.53 8.68 -2.70
C ALA A 39 11.47 8.88 -1.50
N TYR A 40 11.13 8.27 -0.38
CA TYR A 40 11.93 8.25 0.84
C TYR A 40 12.30 6.82 1.17
N PHE A 41 13.52 6.60 1.66
CA PHE A 41 13.98 5.28 2.08
C PHE A 41 14.25 5.32 3.58
N VAL A 42 13.56 4.45 4.32
CA VAL A 42 13.65 4.38 5.78
C VAL A 42 13.83 2.94 6.22
N ALA A 43 14.23 2.76 7.47
CA ALA A 43 14.13 1.48 8.15
C ALA A 43 12.81 1.45 8.91
N ASP A 44 11.97 0.46 8.64
CA ASP A 44 10.70 0.25 9.34
C ASP A 44 10.64 -1.19 9.83
N GLU A 45 10.39 -1.40 11.12
CA GLU A 45 10.38 -2.73 11.76
C GLU A 45 11.64 -3.58 11.47
N GLY A 46 12.79 -2.92 11.27
CA GLY A 46 14.06 -3.58 10.96
C GLY A 46 14.22 -4.00 9.49
N GLN A 47 13.25 -3.68 8.64
CA GLN A 47 13.28 -3.95 7.21
C GLN A 47 13.64 -2.68 6.42
N ARG A 48 14.16 -2.87 5.19
CA ARG A 48 14.39 -1.75 4.28
C ARG A 48 13.05 -1.39 3.65
N THR A 49 12.67 -0.13 3.74
CA THR A 49 11.34 0.29 3.32
C THR A 49 11.42 1.51 2.43
N ALA A 50 10.75 1.45 1.28
CA ALA A 50 10.51 2.61 0.43
C ALA A 50 9.15 3.21 0.79
N ILE A 51 9.12 4.50 1.09
CA ILE A 51 7.90 5.30 1.24
C ILE A 51 7.79 6.16 0.00
N LEU A 52 6.77 5.90 -0.81
CA LEU A 52 6.53 6.54 -2.08
C LEU A 52 5.25 7.37 -1.99
N VAL A 53 5.31 8.61 -2.46
CA VAL A 53 4.13 9.43 -2.69
C VAL A 53 3.79 9.34 -4.17
N ILE A 54 2.68 8.69 -4.50
CA ILE A 54 2.26 8.46 -5.88
C ILE A 54 0.90 9.11 -6.10
N ASN A 55 0.77 9.87 -7.20
CA ASN A 55 -0.52 10.33 -7.67
C ASN A 55 -1.13 9.24 -8.56
N MET A 56 -2.18 8.58 -8.06
CA MET A 56 -2.94 7.59 -8.81
C MET A 56 -4.26 8.19 -9.28
N GLU A 57 -4.65 7.90 -10.52
CA GLU A 57 -5.95 8.31 -11.05
C GLU A 57 -7.06 7.36 -10.59
N ASP A 58 -6.75 6.06 -10.52
CA ASP A 58 -7.70 5.02 -10.13
C ASP A 58 -7.04 3.91 -9.30
N THR A 59 -7.84 3.29 -8.42
CA THR A 59 -7.39 2.19 -7.55
C THR A 59 -6.94 0.94 -8.32
N SER A 60 -7.33 0.77 -9.59
CA SER A 60 -6.82 -0.30 -10.46
C SER A 60 -5.33 -0.18 -10.77
N GLN A 61 -4.69 0.96 -10.48
CA GLN A 61 -3.25 1.17 -10.66
C GLN A 61 -2.40 0.57 -9.52
N ILE A 62 -3.03 0.18 -8.39
CA ILE A 62 -2.31 -0.38 -7.22
C ILE A 62 -1.49 -1.62 -7.59
N PRO A 63 -2.02 -2.64 -8.30
CA PRO A 63 -1.23 -3.81 -8.68
C PRO A 63 -0.03 -3.44 -9.56
N ALA A 64 -0.17 -2.50 -10.49
CA ALA A 64 0.93 -2.07 -11.35
C ALA A 64 2.07 -1.42 -10.54
N ILE A 65 1.74 -0.74 -9.43
CA ILE A 65 2.72 -0.18 -8.50
C ILE A 65 3.34 -1.25 -7.61
N ALA A 66 2.55 -2.22 -7.16
CA ALA A 66 2.97 -3.24 -6.19
C ALA A 66 3.79 -4.38 -6.83
N GLU A 67 3.43 -4.81 -8.05
CA GLU A 67 4.03 -5.94 -8.77
C GLU A 67 5.57 -5.86 -8.87
N PRO A 68 6.19 -4.73 -9.24
CA PRO A 68 7.65 -4.66 -9.32
C PRO A 68 8.34 -4.88 -7.97
N TRP A 69 7.72 -4.45 -6.86
CA TRP A 69 8.26 -4.66 -5.52
C TRP A 69 8.07 -6.11 -5.05
N PHE A 70 6.94 -6.75 -5.41
CA PHE A 70 6.73 -8.17 -5.15
C PHE A 70 7.76 -9.02 -5.89
N LEU A 71 7.94 -8.78 -7.19
CA LEU A 71 8.86 -9.57 -8.03
C LEU A 71 10.33 -9.36 -7.66
N ALA A 72 10.73 -8.14 -7.30
CA ALA A 72 12.12 -7.83 -6.99
C ALA A 72 12.51 -8.19 -5.54
N PHE A 73 11.62 -7.94 -4.59
CA PHE A 73 11.98 -7.91 -3.17
C PHE A 73 11.07 -8.74 -2.27
N ASN A 74 10.09 -9.46 -2.83
CA ASN A 74 9.04 -10.13 -2.06
C ASN A 74 8.43 -9.19 -1.00
N ALA A 75 8.19 -7.94 -1.40
CA ALA A 75 7.88 -6.85 -0.48
C ALA A 75 6.46 -6.92 0.08
N ASP A 76 6.25 -6.44 1.30
CA ASP A 76 4.92 -6.11 1.83
C ASP A 76 4.56 -4.68 1.42
N ILE A 77 3.38 -4.51 0.79
CA ILE A 77 2.92 -3.24 0.24
C ILE A 77 1.68 -2.76 1.01
N GLU A 78 1.78 -1.58 1.61
CA GLU A 78 0.65 -0.84 2.18
C GLU A 78 0.41 0.42 1.35
N ALA A 79 -0.78 0.56 0.77
CA ALA A 79 -1.19 1.77 0.04
C ALA A 79 -2.28 2.50 0.83
N THR A 80 -1.95 3.70 1.32
CA THR A 80 -2.85 4.53 2.12
C THR A 80 -3.18 5.82 1.36
N PRO A 81 -4.46 6.19 1.19
CA PRO A 81 -4.82 7.49 0.63
C PRO A 81 -4.23 8.62 1.48
N ALA A 82 -3.57 9.58 0.83
CA ALA A 82 -2.96 10.74 1.47
C ALA A 82 -3.75 12.00 1.11
N MET A 83 -4.30 12.68 2.12
CA MET A 83 -5.01 13.94 1.97
C MET A 83 -4.03 15.12 2.14
N VAL A 84 -4.14 16.14 1.29
CA VAL A 84 -3.46 17.42 1.52
C VAL A 84 -4.28 18.30 2.48
N ALA A 85 -3.69 19.37 3.01
CA ALA A 85 -4.37 20.27 3.94
C ALA A 85 -5.72 20.78 3.41
N GLU A 86 -5.78 21.12 2.12
CA GLU A 86 -7.00 21.56 1.43
C GLU A 86 -8.10 20.48 1.38
N ASP A 87 -7.73 19.20 1.26
CA ASP A 87 -8.67 18.08 1.26
C ASP A 87 -9.18 17.81 2.68
N LEU A 88 -8.32 17.98 3.68
CA LEU A 88 -8.67 17.88 5.09
C LEU A 88 -9.66 18.98 5.50
N GLU A 89 -9.45 20.22 5.04
CA GLU A 89 -10.36 21.34 5.27
C GLU A 89 -11.77 21.08 4.70
N LYS A 90 -11.85 20.45 3.53
CA LYS A 90 -13.13 20.04 2.91
C LYS A 90 -13.82 18.91 3.66
N ALA A 91 -13.06 18.04 4.32
CA ALA A 91 -13.59 16.85 5.00
C ALA A 91 -14.30 17.18 6.33
N GLY A 92 -14.00 18.34 6.93
CA GLY A 92 -14.63 18.82 8.16
C GLY A 92 -14.12 18.14 9.46
N PRO A 93 -14.59 18.59 10.63
CA PRO A 93 -14.00 18.27 11.94
C PRO A 93 -14.13 16.80 12.40
N LEU A 94 -14.99 15.99 11.78
CA LEU A 94 -15.24 14.60 12.20
C LEU A 94 -14.18 13.61 11.69
N VAL A 95 -13.35 13.98 10.71
CA VAL A 95 -12.40 13.05 10.09
C VAL A 95 -11.17 12.80 10.98
N TRP A 96 -10.85 13.72 11.91
CA TRP A 96 -9.73 13.57 12.85
C TRP A 96 -9.93 12.56 13.98
N VAL A 97 -11.11 11.94 14.09
CA VAL A 97 -11.38 10.90 15.10
C VAL A 97 -10.79 9.57 14.63
N GLY A 98 -9.46 9.42 14.72
CA GLY A 98 -8.65 8.20 14.93
C GLY A 98 -8.83 6.93 14.08
N THR A 99 -9.96 6.71 13.42
CA THR A 99 -10.39 5.39 12.92
C THR A 99 -10.99 5.45 11.51
N LEU A 100 -11.28 6.64 10.97
CA LEU A 100 -11.92 6.80 9.65
C LEU A 100 -10.98 7.30 8.54
N ILE A 101 -9.72 7.64 8.86
CA ILE A 101 -8.72 8.12 7.89
C ILE A 101 -8.00 6.97 7.18
N ASN A 102 -8.08 5.74 7.68
CA ASN A 102 -7.17 4.67 7.28
C ASN A 102 -7.87 3.41 6.77
N PRO A 103 -8.37 3.39 5.52
CA PRO A 103 -8.48 2.12 4.82
C PRO A 103 -7.06 1.68 4.47
N VAL A 104 -6.35 1.02 5.40
CA VAL A 104 -5.13 0.30 5.03
C VAL A 104 -5.58 -0.87 4.16
N VAL A 105 -5.33 -0.80 2.87
CA VAL A 105 -5.44 -1.98 2.01
C VAL A 105 -4.21 -2.83 2.30
N LYS A 106 -4.29 -3.68 3.34
CA LYS A 106 -3.27 -4.71 3.61
C LYS A 106 -3.54 -5.90 2.71
N LEU A 107 -2.71 -6.10 1.70
CA LEU A 107 -2.78 -7.28 0.82
C LEU A 107 -2.02 -8.46 1.47
N THR A 108 -2.54 -8.96 2.60
CA THR A 108 -2.11 -10.22 3.21
C THR A 108 -3.02 -11.37 2.76
N ASP A 109 -2.71 -12.63 3.08
CA ASP A 109 -3.63 -13.76 2.84
C ASP A 109 -5.03 -13.49 3.43
N ARG A 110 -5.07 -12.82 4.59
CA ARG A 110 -6.31 -12.31 5.19
C ARG A 110 -6.95 -11.20 4.37
N GLY A 111 -6.15 -10.31 3.78
CA GLY A 111 -6.60 -9.28 2.84
C GLY A 111 -7.27 -9.87 1.59
N ILE A 112 -6.76 -10.98 1.06
CA ILE A 112 -7.38 -11.71 -0.06
C ILE A 112 -8.73 -12.32 0.37
N GLU A 113 -8.79 -12.93 1.55
CA GLU A 113 -10.02 -13.49 2.10
C GLU A 113 -11.08 -12.40 2.33
N VAL A 114 -10.68 -11.28 2.94
CA VAL A 114 -11.54 -10.11 3.18
C VAL A 114 -11.99 -9.49 1.85
N ALA A 115 -11.13 -9.43 0.84
CA ALA A 115 -11.50 -8.99 -0.51
C ALA A 115 -12.51 -9.93 -1.18
N SER A 116 -12.39 -11.25 -0.96
CA SER A 116 -13.36 -12.24 -1.41
C SER A 116 -14.72 -12.07 -0.71
N GLN A 117 -14.71 -11.90 0.61
CA GLN A 117 -15.91 -11.62 1.42
C GLN A 117 -16.58 -10.31 1.00
N LEU A 118 -15.81 -9.28 0.73
CA LEU A 118 -16.31 -7.99 0.26
C LEU A 118 -16.93 -8.08 -1.13
N ARG A 119 -16.34 -8.88 -2.03
CA ARG A 119 -16.93 -9.16 -3.36
C ARG A 119 -18.27 -9.86 -3.23
N ALA A 120 -18.39 -10.84 -2.32
CA ALA A 120 -19.65 -11.52 -2.04
C ALA A 120 -20.69 -10.56 -1.43
N HIS A 121 -20.28 -9.69 -0.51
CA HIS A 121 -21.16 -8.68 0.10
C HIS A 121 -21.71 -7.68 -0.93
N LYS A 122 -20.86 -7.19 -1.83
CA LYS A 122 -21.28 -6.34 -2.95
C LYS A 122 -22.19 -7.07 -3.94
N ALA A 123 -21.93 -8.36 -4.21
CA ALA A 123 -22.78 -9.17 -5.09
C ALA A 123 -24.20 -9.35 -4.51
N ASN A 124 -24.34 -9.32 -3.18
CA ASN A 124 -25.62 -9.37 -2.48
C ASN A 124 -26.27 -7.97 -2.27
N GLY A 125 -25.74 -6.93 -2.92
CA GLY A 125 -26.27 -5.57 -2.85
C GLY A 125 -25.86 -4.78 -1.59
N GLY A 126 -24.96 -5.33 -0.78
CA GLY A 126 -24.46 -4.67 0.44
C GLY A 126 -23.52 -3.51 0.13
N GLN A 127 -23.68 -2.41 0.85
CA GLN A 127 -22.78 -1.28 0.73
C GLN A 127 -21.46 -1.56 1.47
N PHE A 128 -20.37 -0.99 0.95
CA PHE A 128 -19.04 -1.12 1.56
C PHE A 128 -19.03 -0.62 3.02
N ALA A 129 -19.80 0.42 3.32
CA ALA A 129 -19.93 0.98 4.67
C ALA A 129 -20.56 0.02 5.69
N GLU A 130 -21.27 -1.00 5.24
CA GLU A 130 -21.96 -2.00 6.08
C GLU A 130 -21.19 -3.32 6.15
N PHE A 131 -20.04 -3.41 5.49
CA PHE A 131 -19.27 -4.63 5.41
C PHE A 131 -18.47 -4.84 6.71
N ILE A 132 -18.82 -5.91 7.43
CA ILE A 132 -18.06 -6.39 8.60
C ILE A 132 -17.42 -7.73 8.20
N PRO A 133 -16.08 -7.82 8.10
CA PRO A 133 -15.41 -9.06 7.75
C PRO A 133 -15.62 -10.11 8.87
N VAL A 134 -15.89 -11.36 8.48
CA VAL A 134 -16.18 -12.44 9.43
C VAL A 134 -14.96 -13.35 9.54
N GLY A 135 -14.50 -13.62 10.76
CA GLY A 135 -13.38 -14.53 11.09
C GLY A 135 -12.14 -13.86 11.71
N GLY A 136 -11.58 -14.49 12.75
CA GLY A 136 -10.30 -14.12 13.38
C GLY A 136 -10.41 -13.53 14.78
N ALA A 137 -10.45 -14.41 15.79
CA ALA A 137 -9.88 -14.09 17.10
C ALA A 137 -8.36 -14.22 17.02
N GLY A 138 -7.62 -13.26 17.59
CA GLY A 138 -6.15 -13.25 17.66
C GLY A 138 -5.55 -11.97 17.11
#